data_AF-A0A8K0M9G1-F1
#
_entry.id   AF-A0A8K0M9G1-F1
#
_cell.length_a   1.000
_cell.length_b   1.000
_cell.length_c   1.000
_cell.angle_alpha   90.00
_cell.angle_beta   90.00
_cell.angle_gamma   90.00
#
_symmetry.space_group_name_H-M   'P 1'
#
loop_
_entity.id
_entity.type
_entity.pdbx_description
1 polymer ?
#
loop_
_entity_poly.entity_id
_entity_poly.type
_entity_poly.pdbx_seq_one_letter_code
_entity_poly.pdbx_strand_id
1 'polypeptide(L)'
;MRSRYRADITSPIPGNLPSEVVVAFLQTFTPIIRHNPGMVSFEESPSNPSLIENDPYFGPWDNTVRAFEVREVIQLAPGLRRETKWPIVFQCVPNGALCRVNAPGGIITWTQWTVRPLSEATVSTNLDGSPGATASLDDSPGTMTALGEEWELYGETHLEANSLMIPFIFPMTCKILREMSGRIVDEVFKSYFVNTP
;
A
#
# COMPACT_ATOMS: atom_id res chain seq x y z
N MET A 1 -5.69 16.75 20.33
CA MET A 1 -6.62 16.53 19.20
C MET A 1 -6.00 15.47 18.28
N ARG A 2 -6.79 14.53 17.78
CA ARG A 2 -6.38 13.55 16.75
C ARG A 2 -6.92 14.01 15.41
N SER A 3 -6.22 13.72 14.32
CA SER A 3 -6.64 14.03 12.96
C SER A 3 -6.50 12.81 12.06
N ARG A 4 -7.38 12.71 11.07
CA ARG A 4 -7.40 11.64 10.08
C ARG A 4 -7.13 12.20 8.68
N TYR A 5 -6.27 11.53 7.95
CA TYR A 5 -5.87 11.86 6.58
C TYR A 5 -6.05 10.62 5.69
N ARG A 6 -6.27 10.85 4.39
CA ARG A 6 -6.38 9.79 3.38
C ARG A 6 -5.28 9.98 2.35
N ALA A 7 -4.64 8.89 1.97
CA ALA A 7 -3.67 8.82 0.88
C ALA A 7 -4.07 7.71 -0.08
N ASP A 8 -3.85 7.97 -1.36
CA ASP A 8 -4.13 7.06 -2.45
C ASP A 8 -2.86 6.92 -3.30
N ILE A 9 -2.47 5.69 -3.62
CA ILE A 9 -1.31 5.38 -4.46
C ILE A 9 -1.66 4.29 -5.45
N THR A 10 -1.08 4.40 -6.65
CA THR A 10 -1.27 3.43 -7.72
C THR A 10 0.09 2.97 -8.25
N SER A 11 0.14 1.74 -8.76
CA SER A 11 1.27 1.23 -9.53
C SER A 11 0.74 0.34 -10.65
N PRO A 12 1.09 0.60 -11.92
CA PRO A 12 0.61 -0.21 -13.03
C PRO A 12 1.12 -1.65 -12.89
N ILE A 13 0.29 -2.61 -13.28
CA ILE A 13 0.65 -4.02 -13.35
C ILE A 13 1.07 -4.31 -14.79
N PRO A 14 2.26 -4.89 -15.02
CA PRO A 14 2.69 -5.28 -16.35
C PRO A 14 1.68 -6.22 -17.01
N GLY A 15 1.35 -5.99 -18.28
CA GLY A 15 0.24 -6.70 -18.92
C GLY A 15 0.37 -8.18 -19.17
N ASN A 16 1.60 -8.69 -19.09
CA ASN A 16 1.90 -10.10 -19.14
C ASN A 16 1.79 -10.77 -17.75
N LEU A 17 1.53 -10.02 -16.69
CA LEU A 17 1.33 -10.52 -15.33
C LEU A 17 -0.16 -10.62 -15.01
N PRO A 18 -0.71 -11.83 -14.79
CA PRO A 18 -2.13 -11.97 -14.47
C PRO A 18 -2.49 -11.31 -13.12
N SER A 19 -3.60 -10.58 -13.11
CA SER A 19 -4.07 -9.82 -11.94
C SER A 19 -4.28 -10.69 -10.68
N GLU A 20 -4.77 -11.91 -10.88
CA GLU A 20 -5.05 -12.90 -9.83
C GLU A 20 -3.78 -13.39 -9.15
N VAL A 21 -2.64 -13.41 -9.86
CA VAL A 21 -1.33 -13.73 -9.27
C VAL A 21 -0.91 -12.64 -8.30
N VAL A 22 -1.16 -11.37 -8.64
CA VAL A 22 -0.91 -10.23 -7.75
C VAL A 22 -1.83 -10.29 -6.53
N VAL A 23 -3.11 -10.60 -6.71
CA VAL A 23 -4.06 -10.78 -5.59
C VAL A 23 -3.60 -11.89 -4.65
N ALA A 24 -3.28 -13.07 -5.18
CA ALA A 24 -2.80 -14.20 -4.39
C ALA A 24 -1.51 -13.83 -3.62
N PHE A 25 -0.61 -13.09 -4.27
CA PHE A 25 0.63 -12.61 -3.65
C PHE A 25 0.36 -11.67 -2.47
N LEU A 26 -0.53 -10.69 -2.63
CA LEU A 26 -0.95 -9.78 -1.55
C LEU A 26 -1.57 -10.52 -0.37
N GLN A 27 -2.38 -11.54 -0.64
CA GLN A 27 -3.07 -12.34 0.39
C GLN A 27 -2.13 -13.26 1.18
N THR A 28 -0.85 -13.37 0.80
CA THR A 28 0.17 -13.95 1.69
C THR A 28 0.63 -12.99 2.78
N PHE A 29 0.29 -11.69 2.69
CA PHE A 29 0.62 -10.57 3.57
C PHE A 29 2.12 -10.23 3.70
N THR A 30 3.00 -11.21 3.65
CA THR A 30 4.45 -11.06 3.78
C THR A 30 5.08 -10.06 2.82
N PRO A 31 4.71 -9.96 1.52
CA PRO A 31 5.25 -8.91 0.63
C PRO A 31 4.91 -7.50 1.10
N ILE A 32 3.71 -7.28 1.66
CA ILE A 32 3.32 -5.97 2.21
C ILE A 32 4.22 -5.62 3.41
N ILE A 33 4.56 -6.59 4.26
CA ILE A 33 5.42 -6.33 5.43
C ILE A 33 6.87 -6.08 5.01
N ARG A 34 7.47 -7.01 4.23
CA ARG A 34 8.91 -6.99 3.94
C ARG A 34 9.36 -5.81 3.07
N HIS A 35 8.47 -5.23 2.28
CA HIS A 35 8.81 -4.10 1.42
C HIS A 35 8.77 -2.74 2.11
N ASN A 36 8.32 -2.67 3.36
CA ASN A 36 8.50 -1.48 4.17
C ASN A 36 10.02 -1.20 4.32
N PRO A 37 10.53 -0.03 3.90
CA PRO A 37 11.97 0.28 3.92
C PRO A 37 12.63 0.20 5.30
N GLY A 38 11.88 0.37 6.38
CA GLY A 38 12.39 0.27 7.74
C GLY A 38 12.37 -1.15 8.32
N MET A 39 11.80 -2.12 7.62
CA MET A 39 11.58 -3.47 8.14
C MET A 39 12.90 -4.19 8.47
N VAL A 40 13.02 -4.71 9.69
CA VAL A 40 14.16 -5.51 10.15
C VAL A 40 13.78 -6.98 10.21
N SER A 41 12.65 -7.29 10.86
CA SER A 41 12.13 -8.65 10.99
C SER A 41 10.63 -8.59 11.28
N PHE A 42 9.94 -9.68 11.02
CA PHE A 42 8.55 -9.86 11.40
C PHE A 42 8.30 -11.31 11.77
N GLU A 43 7.43 -11.51 12.74
CA GLU A 43 7.02 -12.84 13.19
C GLU A 43 5.51 -12.85 13.30
N GLU A 44 4.90 -13.97 12.91
CA GLU A 44 3.48 -14.15 13.10
C GLU A 44 3.15 -14.33 14.59
N SER A 45 2.05 -13.74 15.00
CA SER A 45 1.56 -13.75 16.38
C SER A 45 0.15 -14.36 16.44
N PRO A 46 -0.24 -14.93 17.60
CA PRO A 46 -1.58 -15.48 17.76
C PRO A 46 -2.67 -14.45 17.45
N SER A 47 -3.56 -14.82 16.53
CA SER A 47 -4.68 -13.97 16.11
C SER A 47 -5.95 -14.38 16.87
N ASN A 48 -6.77 -13.41 17.26
CA ASN A 48 -8.05 -13.67 17.92
C ASN A 48 -9.09 -12.59 17.55
N PRO A 49 -10.41 -12.89 17.68
CA PRO A 49 -11.48 -11.98 17.25
C PRO A 49 -11.41 -10.55 17.81
N SER A 50 -10.90 -10.38 19.04
CA SER A 50 -10.82 -9.05 19.67
C SER A 50 -9.89 -8.08 18.94
N LEU A 51 -9.01 -8.57 18.06
CA LEU A 51 -8.12 -7.74 17.25
C LEU A 51 -8.88 -6.82 16.28
N ILE A 52 -10.05 -7.23 15.81
CA ILE A 52 -10.81 -6.51 14.77
C ILE A 52 -12.28 -6.25 15.14
N GLU A 53 -12.78 -6.84 16.24
CA GLU A 53 -14.20 -6.77 16.64
C GLU A 53 -14.78 -5.34 16.67
N ASN A 54 -13.98 -4.35 17.07
CA ASN A 54 -14.40 -2.95 17.16
C ASN A 54 -13.80 -2.05 16.06
N ASP A 55 -13.21 -2.65 15.04
CA ASP A 55 -12.54 -1.92 13.98
C ASP A 55 -13.44 -1.79 12.75
N PRO A 56 -13.95 -0.59 12.42
CA PRO A 56 -14.92 -0.41 11.35
C PRO A 56 -14.35 -0.62 9.95
N TYR A 57 -13.02 -0.76 9.80
CA TYR A 57 -12.41 -1.02 8.51
C TYR A 57 -12.34 -2.51 8.18
N PHE A 58 -12.40 -3.39 9.19
CA PHE A 58 -12.38 -4.83 8.98
C PHE A 58 -13.79 -5.39 8.78
N GLY A 59 -13.86 -6.50 8.05
CA GLY A 59 -15.07 -7.29 7.95
C GLY A 59 -15.31 -8.14 9.20
N PRO A 60 -16.34 -9.00 9.18
CA PRO A 60 -16.51 -10.04 10.19
C PRO A 60 -15.24 -10.88 10.32
N TRP A 61 -15.00 -11.42 11.51
CA TRP A 61 -13.90 -12.36 11.72
C TRP A 61 -14.02 -13.59 10.82
N ASP A 62 -12.90 -13.95 10.19
CA ASP A 62 -12.76 -15.14 9.37
C ASP A 62 -11.38 -15.79 9.58
N ASN A 63 -11.12 -16.90 8.88
CA ASN A 63 -9.87 -17.64 8.96
C ASN A 63 -8.70 -17.00 8.20
N THR A 64 -8.93 -15.86 7.53
CA THR A 64 -7.90 -15.12 6.81
C THR A 64 -7.23 -14.07 7.67
N VAL A 65 -7.79 -13.78 8.86
CA VAL A 65 -7.22 -12.80 9.77
C VAL A 65 -5.90 -13.31 10.33
N ARG A 66 -4.83 -12.52 10.14
CA ARG A 66 -3.47 -12.84 10.60
C ARG A 66 -2.85 -11.63 11.28
N ALA A 67 -2.14 -11.86 12.37
CA ALA A 67 -1.46 -10.82 13.13
C ALA A 67 0.05 -11.06 13.12
N PHE A 68 0.82 -10.00 12.99
CA PHE A 68 2.28 -10.04 13.00
C PHE A 68 2.82 -9.05 14.02
N GLU A 69 3.86 -9.42 14.75
CA GLU A 69 4.73 -8.47 15.43
C GLU A 69 5.87 -8.09 14.47
N VAL A 70 5.96 -6.81 14.14
CA VAL A 70 7.04 -6.30 13.29
C VAL A 70 8.09 -5.58 14.13
N ARG A 71 9.34 -5.66 13.68
CA ARG A 71 10.49 -4.91 14.18
C ARG A 71 10.97 -4.03 13.05
N GLU A 72 10.94 -2.73 13.25
CA GLU A 72 11.30 -1.74 12.23
C GLU A 72 12.16 -0.63 12.82
N VAL A 73 13.07 -0.09 11.99
CA VAL A 73 13.88 1.08 12.30
C VAL A 73 13.21 2.32 11.75
N ILE A 74 12.71 3.16 12.65
CA ILE A 74 12.12 4.46 12.31
C ILE A 74 13.16 5.58 12.38
N GLN A 75 13.14 6.48 11.41
CA GLN A 75 13.94 7.70 11.42
C GLN A 75 13.16 8.79 12.17
N LEU A 76 13.68 9.26 13.31
CA LEU A 76 13.02 10.29 14.13
C LEU A 76 13.44 11.71 13.75
N ALA A 77 14.72 11.88 13.41
CA ALA A 77 15.34 13.11 12.94
C ALA A 77 16.62 12.74 12.15
N PRO A 78 17.22 13.61 11.31
CA PRO A 78 18.47 13.30 10.63
C PRO A 78 19.55 12.75 11.60
N GLY A 79 20.07 11.55 11.32
CA GLY A 79 21.05 10.86 12.18
C GLY A 79 20.48 10.14 13.40
N LEU A 80 19.22 10.39 13.79
CA LEU A 80 18.56 9.73 14.92
C LEU A 80 17.58 8.65 14.43
N ARG A 81 17.94 7.39 14.66
CA ARG A 81 17.13 6.22 14.38
C ARG A 81 16.72 5.52 15.65
N ARG A 82 15.55 4.89 15.64
CA ARG A 82 15.09 4.05 16.73
C ARG A 82 14.52 2.76 16.18
N GLU A 83 14.94 1.65 16.75
CA GLU A 83 14.30 0.36 16.51
C GLU A 83 13.07 0.26 17.43
N THR A 84 11.93 -0.07 16.84
CA THR A 84 10.67 -0.25 17.57
C THR A 84 9.95 -1.51 17.13
N LYS A 85 9.06 -2.01 18.00
CA LYS A 85 8.20 -3.15 17.73
C LYS A 85 6.74 -2.77 17.83
N TRP A 86 5.91 -3.29 16.94
CA TRP A 86 4.46 -3.04 16.97
C TRP A 86 3.67 -4.07 16.17
N PRO A 87 2.36 -4.20 16.43
CA PRO A 87 1.54 -5.18 15.73
C PRO A 87 1.03 -4.65 14.39
N ILE A 88 0.86 -5.57 13.45
CA ILE A 88 0.08 -5.40 12.22
C ILE A 88 -0.97 -6.51 12.16
N VAL A 89 -2.21 -6.16 11.83
CA VAL A 89 -3.29 -7.13 11.61
C VAL A 89 -3.69 -7.06 10.15
N PHE A 90 -3.87 -8.21 9.51
CA PHE A 90 -4.29 -8.37 8.12
C PHE A 90 -5.61 -9.14 8.04
N GLN A 91 -6.36 -8.89 6.98
CA GLN A 91 -7.51 -9.70 6.54
C GLN A 91 -7.52 -9.74 5.01
N CYS A 92 -7.88 -10.88 4.42
CA CYS A 92 -8.10 -10.94 2.98
C CYS A 92 -9.37 -10.17 2.61
N VAL A 93 -9.33 -9.48 1.48
CA VAL A 93 -10.51 -8.92 0.82
C VAL A 93 -10.59 -9.48 -0.61
N PRO A 94 -11.75 -9.45 -1.29
CA PRO A 94 -11.93 -10.16 -2.57
C PRO A 94 -10.83 -9.90 -3.60
N ASN A 95 -10.34 -8.65 -3.71
CA ASN A 95 -9.34 -8.25 -4.69
C ASN A 95 -7.98 -7.89 -4.08
N GLY A 96 -7.67 -8.36 -2.86
CA GLY A 96 -6.37 -8.12 -2.23
C GLY A 96 -6.37 -8.32 -0.71
N ALA A 97 -5.78 -7.37 0.01
CA ALA A 97 -5.60 -7.47 1.45
C ALA A 97 -5.84 -6.12 2.14
N LEU A 98 -6.47 -6.17 3.31
CA LEU A 98 -6.58 -5.05 4.24
C LEU A 98 -5.58 -5.25 5.37
N CYS A 99 -4.96 -4.17 5.83
CA CYS A 99 -4.18 -4.20 7.06
C CYS A 99 -4.40 -3.00 7.95
N ARG A 100 -4.17 -3.20 9.26
CA ARG A 100 -4.05 -2.14 10.24
C ARG A 100 -2.71 -2.21 10.95
N VAL A 101 -2.04 -1.07 11.04
CA VAL A 101 -0.78 -0.90 11.75
C VAL A 101 -1.01 0.02 12.95
N ASN A 102 -0.57 -0.42 14.13
CA ASN A 102 -0.59 0.40 15.35
C ASN A 102 0.84 0.81 15.72
N ALA A 103 1.38 1.80 15.02
CA ALA A 103 2.77 2.24 15.18
C ALA A 103 2.96 3.13 16.43
N PRO A 104 4.21 3.27 16.93
CA PRO A 104 4.52 4.12 18.08
C PRO A 104 4.07 5.58 17.91
N GLY A 105 3.82 6.26 19.04
CA GLY A 105 3.34 7.65 19.02
C GLY A 105 1.83 7.78 18.77
N GLY A 106 1.08 6.68 18.86
CA GLY A 106 -0.37 6.65 18.68
C GLY A 106 -0.80 6.81 17.23
N ILE A 107 0.10 6.44 16.30
CA ILE A 107 -0.12 6.44 14.86
C ILE A 107 -0.86 5.16 14.50
N ILE A 108 -2.00 5.28 13.85
CA ILE A 108 -2.77 4.15 13.34
C ILE A 108 -2.93 4.34 11.84
N THR A 109 -2.64 3.30 11.06
CA THR A 109 -2.98 3.28 9.63
C THR A 109 -3.87 2.10 9.33
N TRP A 110 -4.87 2.33 8.49
CA TRP A 110 -5.62 1.28 7.80
C TRP A 110 -5.29 1.39 6.33
N THR A 111 -4.77 0.32 5.75
CA THR A 111 -4.41 0.29 4.33
C THR A 111 -5.07 -0.88 3.64
N GLN A 112 -5.84 -0.57 2.61
CA GLN A 112 -6.39 -1.57 1.70
C GLN A 112 -5.56 -1.59 0.42
N TRP A 113 -4.94 -2.73 0.15
CA TRP A 113 -4.22 -3.03 -1.08
C TRP A 113 -5.11 -3.87 -1.99
N THR A 114 -5.45 -3.34 -3.16
CA THR A 114 -6.34 -4.02 -4.12
C THR A 114 -5.81 -3.97 -5.52
N VAL A 115 -6.11 -5.01 -6.30
CA VAL A 115 -5.92 -5.01 -7.75
C VAL A 115 -7.22 -4.56 -8.40
N ARG A 116 -7.16 -3.57 -9.27
CA ARG A 116 -8.34 -3.03 -9.98
C ARG A 116 -7.97 -2.62 -11.41
N PRO A 117 -8.96 -2.46 -12.31
CA PRO A 117 -8.70 -1.93 -13.65
C PRO A 117 -8.03 -0.55 -13.57
N LEU A 118 -7.13 -0.26 -14.52
CA LEU A 118 -6.46 1.03 -14.62
C LEU A 118 -7.50 2.15 -14.77
N SER A 119 -7.39 3.18 -13.93
CA SER A 119 -8.25 4.36 -14.05
C SER A 119 -7.79 5.25 -15.21
N GLU A 120 -8.71 5.70 -16.06
CA GLU A 120 -8.41 6.63 -17.17
C GLU A 120 -7.71 7.92 -16.70
N ALA A 121 -7.96 8.35 -15.45
CA ALA A 121 -7.32 9.54 -14.86
C ALA A 121 -5.81 9.37 -14.60
N THR A 122 -5.32 8.14 -14.41
CA THR A 122 -3.89 7.84 -14.15
C THR A 122 -3.05 7.96 -15.43
N VAL A 123 -3.67 7.77 -16.61
CA VAL A 123 -3.01 7.88 -17.92
C VAL A 123 -2.57 9.32 -18.21
N SER A 124 -3.26 10.30 -17.63
CA SER A 124 -3.00 11.74 -17.81
C SER A 124 -1.91 12.35 -16.93
N THR A 125 -1.41 11.65 -15.90
CA THR A 125 -0.48 12.24 -14.91
C THR A 125 1.02 12.01 -15.16
N ASN A 126 1.39 11.31 -16.22
CA ASN A 126 2.81 11.08 -16.58
C ASN A 126 3.39 12.10 -17.57
N LEU A 127 2.67 13.19 -17.87
CA LEU A 127 3.21 14.33 -18.61
C LEU A 127 3.57 15.44 -17.62
N ASP A 128 4.87 15.69 -17.52
CA ASP A 128 5.55 16.73 -16.73
C ASP A 128 4.69 17.98 -16.47
N GLY A 129 4.39 18.21 -15.19
CA GLY A 129 3.82 19.46 -14.71
C GLY A 129 4.88 20.56 -14.64
N SER A 130 5.12 21.23 -15.77
CA SER A 130 5.62 22.61 -15.79
C SER A 130 4.42 23.57 -15.78
N PRO A 131 4.34 24.59 -14.90
CA PRO A 131 3.14 25.39 -14.78
C PRO A 131 3.10 26.50 -15.83
N GLY A 132 2.21 26.36 -16.80
CA GLY A 132 1.69 27.50 -17.57
C GLY A 132 1.57 27.27 -19.07
N ALA A 133 0.39 26.88 -19.53
CA ALA A 133 -0.15 27.35 -20.82
C ALA A 133 -1.65 27.07 -20.87
N THR A 134 -2.43 28.12 -21.05
CA THR A 134 -3.85 28.10 -21.37
C THR A 134 -4.10 27.61 -22.80
N ALA A 135 -5.19 26.84 -22.93
CA ALA A 135 -6.01 26.61 -24.13
C ALA A 135 -5.38 25.84 -25.30
N SER A 136 -6.03 24.74 -25.70
CA SER A 136 -6.77 24.62 -26.98
C SER A 136 -7.47 23.27 -27.03
N LEU A 137 -8.73 23.27 -27.44
CA LEU A 137 -9.46 22.08 -27.89
C LEU A 137 -8.80 21.62 -29.19
N ASP A 138 -8.20 20.43 -29.20
CA ASP A 138 -7.94 19.73 -30.45
C ASP A 138 -8.07 18.22 -30.23
N ASP A 139 -8.87 17.64 -31.11
CA ASP A 139 -9.20 16.23 -31.22
C ASP A 139 -7.93 15.47 -31.61
N SER A 140 -7.41 14.62 -30.73
CA SER A 140 -6.26 13.76 -31.04
C SER A 140 -6.40 12.41 -30.35
N PRO A 141 -5.98 11.34 -31.05
CA PRO A 141 -6.43 9.98 -30.78
C PRO A 141 -5.86 9.51 -29.46
N GLY A 142 -6.70 8.87 -28.64
CA GLY A 142 -6.36 8.36 -27.32
C GLY A 142 -4.97 7.72 -27.30
N THR A 143 -4.12 8.25 -26.43
CA THR A 143 -2.81 7.69 -26.11
C THR A 143 -3.04 6.24 -25.76
N MET A 144 -2.66 5.33 -26.66
CA MET A 144 -2.73 3.91 -26.40
C MET A 144 -1.95 3.62 -25.12
N THR A 145 -2.68 3.21 -24.08
CA THR A 145 -2.14 2.40 -22.99
C THR A 145 -1.23 1.37 -23.65
N ALA A 146 0.03 1.27 -23.23
CA ALA A 146 0.92 0.26 -23.77
C ALA A 146 0.18 -1.09 -23.71
N LEU A 147 0.02 -1.74 -24.88
CA LEU A 147 -0.71 -2.99 -25.03
C LEU A 147 -0.33 -3.95 -23.90
N GLY A 148 -1.21 -4.09 -22.91
CA GLY A 148 -1.00 -4.93 -21.76
C GLY A 148 -1.38 -4.34 -20.39
N GLU A 149 -1.12 -3.06 -20.09
CA GLU A 149 -1.28 -2.56 -18.70
C GLU A 149 -2.75 -2.23 -18.33
N GLU A 150 -3.60 -3.24 -18.29
CA GLU A 150 -5.04 -3.11 -18.02
C GLU A 150 -5.37 -3.00 -16.53
N TRP A 151 -4.43 -3.36 -15.65
CA TRP A 151 -4.63 -3.45 -14.21
C TRP A 151 -3.63 -2.59 -13.44
N GLU A 152 -4.02 -2.12 -12.26
CA GLU A 152 -3.15 -1.44 -11.32
C GLU A 152 -3.28 -2.04 -9.91
N LEU A 153 -2.16 -2.01 -9.19
CA LEU A 153 -2.15 -2.14 -7.73
C LEU A 153 -2.52 -0.78 -7.14
N TYR A 154 -3.64 -0.74 -6.43
CA TYR A 154 -4.14 0.44 -5.74
C TYR A 154 -4.03 0.26 -4.22
N GLY A 155 -3.37 1.21 -3.55
CA GLY A 155 -3.30 1.32 -2.11
C GLY A 155 -4.10 2.51 -1.62
N GLU A 156 -5.14 2.26 -0.84
CA GLU A 156 -5.90 3.28 -0.12
C GLU A 156 -5.52 3.23 1.36
N THR A 157 -5.04 4.35 1.91
CA THR A 157 -4.61 4.44 3.31
C THR A 157 -5.32 5.55 4.06
N HIS A 158 -5.89 5.19 5.21
CA HIS A 158 -6.32 6.13 6.23
C HIS A 158 -5.26 6.21 7.34
N LEU A 159 -4.70 7.39 7.56
CA LEU A 159 -3.74 7.68 8.64
C LEU A 159 -4.45 8.45 9.74
N GLU A 160 -4.31 8.00 10.99
CA GLU A 160 -4.77 8.71 12.17
C GLU A 160 -3.62 8.91 13.16
N ALA A 161 -3.37 10.16 13.56
CA ALA A 161 -2.31 10.50 14.52
C ALA A 161 -2.65 11.78 15.30
N ASN A 162 -1.76 12.18 16.21
CA ASN A 162 -1.81 13.51 16.84
C ASN A 162 -1.68 14.59 15.76
N SER A 163 -2.56 15.60 15.79
CA SER A 163 -2.60 16.67 14.78
C SER A 163 -1.27 17.42 14.60
N LEU A 164 -0.44 17.52 15.65
CA LEU A 164 0.87 18.17 15.58
C LEU A 164 1.92 17.34 14.82
N MET A 165 1.74 16.03 14.72
CA MET A 165 2.69 15.13 14.06
C MET A 165 2.36 14.90 12.58
N ILE A 166 1.11 15.14 12.17
CA ILE A 166 0.61 14.92 10.81
C ILE A 166 1.49 15.57 9.73
N PRO A 167 1.92 16.84 9.83
CA PRO A 167 2.70 17.47 8.76
C PRO A 167 4.01 16.76 8.44
N PHE A 168 4.53 15.96 9.38
CA PHE A 168 5.77 15.21 9.23
C PHE A 168 5.51 13.75 8.80
N ILE A 169 4.50 13.11 9.40
CA ILE A 169 4.22 11.69 9.18
C ILE A 169 3.52 11.47 7.85
N PHE A 170 2.51 12.28 7.51
CA PHE A 170 1.69 12.02 6.33
C PHE A 170 2.49 12.01 5.02
N PRO A 171 3.40 12.97 4.75
CA PRO A 171 4.26 12.90 3.56
C PRO A 171 5.18 11.68 3.56
N MET A 172 5.71 11.30 4.74
CA MET A 172 6.56 10.11 4.89
C MET A 172 5.79 8.83 4.61
N THR A 173 4.57 8.70 5.13
CA THR A 173 3.66 7.58 4.84
C THR A 173 3.38 7.48 3.34
N CYS A 174 3.04 8.59 2.67
CA CYS A 174 2.80 8.58 1.22
C CYS A 174 4.02 8.10 0.43
N LYS A 175 5.23 8.55 0.82
CA LYS A 175 6.48 8.11 0.20
C LYS A 175 6.70 6.61 0.38
N ILE A 176 6.56 6.11 1.60
CA ILE A 176 6.73 4.69 1.93
C ILE A 176 5.73 3.83 1.15
N LEU A 177 4.45 4.21 1.13
CA LEU A 177 3.41 3.46 0.41
C LEU A 177 3.71 3.35 -1.09
N ARG A 178 4.14 4.45 -1.72
CA ARG A 178 4.53 4.46 -3.15
C ARG A 178 5.75 3.59 -3.43
N GLU A 179 6.73 3.59 -2.53
CA GLU A 179 7.91 2.74 -2.65
C GLU A 179 7.55 1.25 -2.48
N MET A 180 6.67 0.95 -1.53
CA MET A 180 6.16 -0.40 -1.29
C MET A 180 5.37 -0.92 -2.49
N SER A 181 4.48 -0.12 -3.07
CA SER A 181 3.63 -0.56 -4.19
C SER A 181 4.45 -0.97 -5.41
N GLY A 182 5.45 -0.17 -5.79
CA GLY A 182 6.36 -0.52 -6.88
C GLY A 182 7.13 -1.80 -6.60
N ARG A 183 7.68 -1.94 -5.38
CA ARG A 183 8.43 -3.14 -4.98
C ARG A 183 7.60 -4.41 -4.96
N ILE A 184 6.34 -4.33 -4.51
CA ILE A 184 5.40 -5.46 -4.53
C ILE A 184 5.22 -5.94 -5.96
N VAL A 185 4.90 -5.04 -6.89
CA VAL A 185 4.69 -5.35 -8.32
C VAL A 185 5.96 -5.95 -8.94
N ASP A 186 7.11 -5.34 -8.69
CA ASP A 186 8.40 -5.83 -9.20
C ASP A 186 8.72 -7.25 -8.72
N GLU A 187 8.43 -7.55 -7.45
CA GLU A 187 8.73 -8.84 -6.87
C GLU A 187 7.79 -9.93 -7.38
N VAL A 188 6.48 -9.67 -7.44
CA VAL A 188 5.54 -10.66 -7.98
C VAL A 188 5.82 -10.93 -9.45
N PHE A 189 6.19 -9.91 -10.22
CA PHE A 189 6.60 -10.06 -11.61
C PHE A 189 7.79 -11.00 -11.75
N LYS A 190 8.88 -10.73 -11.00
CA LYS A 190 10.06 -11.60 -11.01
C LYS A 190 9.73 -13.02 -10.56
N SER A 191 8.94 -13.16 -9.51
CA SER A 191 8.58 -14.46 -8.94
C SER A 191 7.72 -15.29 -9.91
N TYR A 192 6.83 -14.66 -10.68
CA TYR A 192 5.99 -15.34 -11.65
C TYR A 192 6.82 -15.88 -12.82
N PHE A 193 7.65 -15.04 -13.43
CA PHE A 193 8.42 -15.43 -14.63
C PHE A 193 9.63 -16.33 -14.33
N VAL A 194 10.18 -16.31 -13.11
CA VAL A 194 11.24 -17.24 -12.72
C VAL A 194 10.70 -18.63 -12.41
N ASN A 195 9.45 -18.74 -11.92
CA ASN A 195 8.84 -20.00 -11.54
C ASN A 195 7.91 -20.60 -12.62
N THR A 196 7.77 -19.94 -13.77
CA THR A 196 7.01 -20.45 -14.91
C THR A 196 7.97 -21.23 -15.83
N PRO A 197 7.75 -22.53 -16.09
CA PRO A 197 8.61 -23.36 -16.93
C PRO A 197 8.59 -22.97 -18.41
#